data_AF-A0AAU0KG40-F1
#
_entry.id   AF-A0AAU0KG40-F1
#
_cell.length_a   1.000
_cell.length_b   1.000
_cell.length_c   1.000
_cell.angle_alpha   90.00
_cell.angle_beta   90.00
_cell.angle_gamma   90.00
#
_symmetry.space_group_name_H-M   'P 1'
#
loop_
_entity.id
_entity.type
_entity.pdbx_description
1 polymer ?
#
loop_
_entity_poly.entity_id
_entity_poly.type
_entity_poly.pdbx_seq_one_letter_code
_entity_poly.pdbx_strand_id
1 'polypeptide(L)'
;MLGHKWKQLDFHKGQVLNLTREVVDPIRAFAHETVDLRSVITGALLPGTISDKMAAAYRKYLFGDATLQDLPDDPPRFEINATNVQSGSLVCFSKPYMRDCKVGEIHNPTIALAEAVTASSAFPPFLSPAFIDLNPEAFSPPVGESLAADSYRKRMVLTDGGISDQLGLETVEAFRYGAGI
;
A
#
# COMPACT_ATOMS: atom_id res chain seq x y z
N MET A 1 5.34 7.99 1.85
CA MET A 1 6.23 9.16 1.68
C MET A 1 7.64 8.92 2.19
N LEU A 2 7.83 8.58 3.47
CA LEU A 2 9.16 8.35 4.03
C LEU A 2 9.99 7.34 3.22
N GLY A 3 9.44 6.16 2.93
CA GLY A 3 10.12 5.15 2.11
C GLY A 3 10.47 5.65 0.70
N HIS A 4 9.52 6.27 0.00
CA HIS A 4 9.77 6.84 -1.34
C HIS A 4 10.91 7.87 -1.37
N LYS A 5 11.03 8.66 -0.29
CA LYS A 5 12.03 9.73 -0.16
C LYS A 5 13.32 9.29 0.52
N TRP A 6 13.42 8.02 0.93
CA TRP A 6 14.53 7.53 1.76
C TRP A 6 15.91 7.84 1.18
N LYS A 7 16.11 7.61 -0.12
CA LYS A 7 17.38 7.88 -0.82
C LYS A 7 17.73 9.36 -0.95
N GLN A 8 16.76 10.26 -0.72
CA GLN A 8 16.92 11.71 -0.81
C GLN A 8 17.15 12.33 0.58
N LEU A 9 17.07 11.55 1.65
CA LEU A 9 17.29 12.02 3.02
C LEU A 9 18.78 12.18 3.32
N ASP A 10 19.13 13.32 3.90
CA ASP A 10 20.48 13.65 4.33
C ASP A 10 20.67 13.24 5.80
N PHE A 11 21.30 12.09 6.00
CA PHE A 11 21.60 11.54 7.31
C PHE A 11 22.94 12.07 7.83
N HIS A 12 22.90 12.83 8.92
CA HIS A 12 24.09 13.33 9.60
C HIS A 12 24.02 13.02 11.11
N LYS A 13 24.97 12.21 11.59
CA LYS A 13 25.11 11.83 13.02
C LYS A 13 23.78 11.35 13.66
N GLY A 14 23.02 10.53 12.95
CA GLY A 14 21.75 9.97 13.43
C GLY A 14 20.55 10.93 13.34
N GLN A 15 20.73 12.11 12.73
CA GLN A 15 19.64 13.05 12.44
C GLN A 15 19.43 13.17 10.93
N VAL A 16 18.21 13.50 10.52
CA VAL A 16 17.87 13.76 9.12
C VAL A 16 17.72 15.25 8.92
N LEU A 17 18.65 15.87 8.20
CA LEU A 17 18.76 17.33 8.11
C LEU A 17 17.66 17.96 7.23
N ASN A 18 17.12 17.20 6.27
CA ASN A 18 16.15 17.67 5.28
C ASN A 18 14.78 16.96 5.38
N LEU A 19 14.47 16.30 6.52
CA LEU A 19 13.21 15.56 6.71
C LEU A 19 11.99 16.44 6.46
N THR A 20 12.03 17.68 6.96
CA THR A 20 10.91 18.62 6.81
C THR A 20 10.63 18.88 5.33
N ARG A 21 11.67 19.24 4.58
CA ARG A 21 11.57 19.56 3.16
C ARG A 21 11.10 18.37 2.32
N GLU A 22 11.70 17.19 2.52
CA GLU A 22 11.47 16.06 1.63
C GLU A 22 10.22 15.25 1.98
N VAL A 23 9.78 15.27 3.26
CA VAL A 23 8.68 14.43 3.74
C VAL A 23 7.53 15.26 4.33
N VAL A 24 7.82 16.17 5.27
CA VAL A 24 6.77 16.88 6.02
C VAL A 24 6.03 17.90 5.15
N ASP A 25 6.76 18.72 4.40
CA ASP A 25 6.17 19.80 3.60
C ASP A 25 5.28 19.26 2.47
N PRO A 26 5.64 18.22 1.71
CA PRO A 26 4.74 17.60 0.74
C PRO A 26 3.46 17.03 1.37
N ILE A 27 3.57 16.40 2.55
CA ILE A 27 2.39 15.88 3.26
C ILE A 27 1.48 17.01 3.72
N ARG A 28 2.04 18.11 4.24
CA ARG A 28 1.27 19.30 4.63
C ARG A 28 0.60 19.96 3.43
N ALA A 29 1.33 20.13 2.33
CA ALA A 29 0.78 20.67 1.09
C ALA A 29 -0.38 19.81 0.57
N PHE A 30 -0.21 18.49 0.58
CA PHE A 30 -1.30 17.58 0.25
C PHE A 30 -2.49 17.70 1.21
N ALA A 31 -2.25 17.83 2.51
CA ALA A 31 -3.33 17.99 3.48
C ALA A 31 -4.18 19.25 3.20
N HIS A 32 -3.58 20.33 2.74
CA HIS A 32 -4.32 21.52 2.27
C HIS A 32 -5.22 21.19 1.06
N GLU A 33 -4.73 20.43 0.09
CA GLU A 33 -5.51 19.99 -1.09
C GLU A 33 -6.61 18.96 -0.73
N THR A 34 -6.41 18.14 0.32
CA THR A 34 -7.41 17.13 0.72
C THR A 34 -8.72 17.73 1.21
N VAL A 35 -8.72 18.98 1.69
CA VAL A 35 -9.94 19.69 2.07
C VAL A 35 -10.84 19.90 0.85
N ASP A 36 -10.25 20.22 -0.30
CA ASP A 36 -10.97 20.36 -1.57
C ASP A 36 -11.40 19.00 -2.13
N LEU A 37 -10.53 17.99 -2.00
CA LEU A 37 -10.87 16.62 -2.41
C LEU A 37 -12.05 16.07 -1.61
N ARG A 38 -12.14 16.33 -0.29
CA ARG A 38 -13.30 15.97 0.52
C ARG A 38 -14.57 16.62 -0.01
N SER A 39 -14.51 17.87 -0.45
CA SER A 39 -15.66 18.57 -1.03
C SER A 39 -16.10 17.93 -2.35
N VAL A 40 -15.15 17.48 -3.19
CA VAL A 40 -15.42 16.73 -4.44
C VAL A 40 -15.97 15.33 -4.17
N ILE A 41 -15.44 14.63 -3.16
CA ILE A 41 -15.92 13.31 -2.72
C ILE A 41 -17.36 13.41 -2.21
N THR A 42 -17.68 14.45 -1.44
CA THR A 42 -19.03 14.67 -0.89
C THR A 42 -20.03 15.14 -1.95
N GLY A 43 -19.57 15.81 -3.01
CA GLY A 43 -20.41 16.38 -4.09
C GLY A 43 -20.56 15.53 -5.36
N ALA A 44 -20.22 14.24 -5.30
CA ALA A 44 -20.13 13.26 -6.39
C ALA A 44 -20.84 13.60 -7.74
N LEU A 45 -20.08 14.17 -8.69
CA LEU A 45 -20.49 14.39 -10.09
C LEU A 45 -19.48 13.87 -11.14
N LEU A 46 -18.34 13.33 -10.70
CA LEU A 46 -17.26 12.81 -11.57
C LEU A 46 -17.25 11.27 -11.61
N PRO A 47 -16.98 10.64 -12.77
CA PRO A 47 -16.89 9.19 -12.92
C PRO A 47 -15.75 8.57 -12.10
N GLY A 48 -15.86 7.29 -11.80
CA GLY A 48 -14.88 6.53 -10.99
C GLY A 48 -15.25 6.41 -9.51
N THR A 49 -14.64 5.45 -8.82
CA THR A 49 -14.85 5.21 -7.39
C THR A 49 -14.14 6.26 -6.53
N ILE A 50 -14.47 6.31 -5.23
CA ILE A 50 -13.76 7.18 -4.28
C ILE A 50 -12.29 6.73 -4.13
N SER A 51 -12.03 5.41 -4.18
CA SER A 51 -10.68 4.85 -4.20
C SER A 51 -9.89 5.34 -5.42
N ASP A 52 -10.48 5.33 -6.62
CA ASP A 52 -9.79 5.81 -7.84
C ASP A 52 -9.40 7.28 -7.71
N LYS A 53 -10.28 8.10 -7.13
CA LYS A 53 -10.02 9.53 -6.88
C LYS A 53 -8.90 9.73 -5.85
N MET A 54 -8.87 8.93 -4.80
CA MET A 54 -7.80 8.95 -3.80
C MET A 54 -6.46 8.52 -4.39
N ALA A 55 -6.43 7.45 -5.19
CA ALA A 55 -5.22 6.99 -5.87
C ALA A 55 -4.70 8.04 -6.85
N ALA A 56 -5.59 8.68 -7.62
CA ALA A 56 -5.24 9.80 -8.49
C ALA A 56 -4.67 10.99 -7.72
N ALA A 57 -5.23 11.33 -6.55
CA ALA A 57 -4.72 12.40 -5.71
C ALA A 57 -3.33 12.06 -5.15
N TYR A 58 -3.13 10.85 -4.62
CA TYR A 58 -1.82 10.41 -4.15
C TYR A 58 -0.77 10.38 -5.27
N ARG A 59 -1.14 9.92 -6.47
CA ARG A 59 -0.30 9.99 -7.67
C ARG A 59 0.06 11.44 -7.99
N LYS A 60 -0.91 12.33 -8.07
CA LYS A 60 -0.70 13.74 -8.44
C LYS A 60 0.18 14.51 -7.46
N TYR A 61 -0.05 14.35 -6.16
CA TYR A 61 0.52 15.25 -5.15
C TYR A 61 1.68 14.66 -4.36
N LEU A 62 1.80 13.33 -4.25
CA LEU A 62 2.76 12.70 -3.35
C LEU A 62 3.75 11.77 -4.03
N PHE A 63 3.28 10.90 -4.93
CA PHE A 63 4.09 9.76 -5.39
C PHE A 63 4.46 9.82 -6.88
N GLY A 64 3.77 10.62 -7.70
CA GLY A 64 3.94 10.55 -9.16
C GLY A 64 3.74 9.12 -9.66
N ASP A 65 4.59 8.70 -10.58
CA ASP A 65 4.60 7.35 -11.15
C ASP A 65 5.39 6.33 -10.33
N ALA A 66 5.76 6.67 -9.08
CA ALA A 66 6.55 5.78 -8.24
C ALA A 66 5.79 4.49 -7.90
N THR A 67 6.53 3.39 -7.90
CA THR A 67 6.09 2.03 -7.60
C THR A 67 6.76 1.50 -6.35
N LEU A 68 6.34 0.31 -5.88
CA LEU A 68 7.02 -0.40 -4.79
C LEU A 68 8.52 -0.61 -5.07
N GLN A 69 8.95 -0.62 -6.34
CA GLN A 69 10.36 -0.75 -6.72
C GLN A 69 11.20 0.50 -6.43
N ASP A 70 10.56 1.66 -6.21
CA ASP A 70 11.22 2.91 -5.85
C ASP A 70 11.51 3.04 -4.35
N LEU A 71 11.04 2.10 -3.54
CA LEU A 71 11.41 2.00 -2.13
C LEU A 71 12.91 1.61 -1.99
N PRO A 72 13.55 1.94 -0.86
CA PRO A 72 14.91 1.52 -0.60
C PRO A 72 14.99 -0.01 -0.47
N ASP A 73 16.19 -0.51 -0.74
CA ASP A 73 16.54 -1.89 -0.41
C ASP A 73 16.75 -2.02 1.10
N ASP A 74 16.62 -3.23 1.61
CA ASP A 74 16.77 -3.57 3.03
C ASP A 74 18.27 -3.49 3.44
N PRO A 75 18.65 -2.79 4.54
CA PRO A 75 17.80 -2.05 5.48
C PRO A 75 17.66 -0.53 5.22
N PRO A 76 16.51 0.08 5.57
CA PRO A 76 15.31 -0.55 6.15
C PRO A 76 14.32 -1.02 5.08
N ARG A 77 13.59 -2.10 5.39
CA ARG A 77 12.42 -2.54 4.62
C ARG A 77 11.20 -1.70 4.94
N PHE A 78 10.52 -1.22 3.90
CA PHE A 78 9.21 -0.57 4.02
C PHE A 78 8.12 -1.55 3.59
N GLU A 79 7.11 -1.67 4.45
CA GLU A 79 5.92 -2.46 4.19
C GLU A 79 4.67 -1.60 4.39
N ILE A 80 3.73 -1.75 3.47
CA ILE A 80 2.42 -1.09 3.50
C ILE A 80 1.39 -2.20 3.62
N ASN A 81 0.53 -2.12 4.65
CA ASN A 81 -0.42 -3.18 4.97
C ASN A 81 -1.85 -2.79 4.63
N ALA A 82 -2.62 -3.72 4.08
CA ALA A 82 -4.05 -3.62 3.87
C ALA A 82 -4.74 -4.94 4.22
N THR A 83 -6.06 -4.97 4.22
CA THR A 83 -6.86 -6.19 4.43
C THR A 83 -7.57 -6.57 3.14
N ASN A 84 -7.44 -7.82 2.70
CA ASN A 84 -8.22 -8.38 1.60
C ASN A 84 -9.61 -8.78 2.09
N VAL A 85 -10.65 -8.10 1.60
CA VAL A 85 -12.06 -8.32 1.98
C VAL A 85 -12.56 -9.70 1.51
N GLN A 86 -12.02 -10.22 0.41
CA GLN A 86 -12.43 -11.50 -0.16
C GLN A 86 -11.89 -12.70 0.63
N SER A 87 -10.66 -12.60 1.16
CA SER A 87 -9.99 -13.67 1.92
C SER A 87 -10.03 -13.48 3.44
N GLY A 88 -10.28 -12.24 3.89
CA GLY A 88 -10.17 -11.83 5.30
C GLY A 88 -8.73 -11.79 5.81
N SER A 89 -7.72 -11.83 4.93
CA SER A 89 -6.31 -11.88 5.29
C SER A 89 -5.62 -10.52 5.15
N LEU A 90 -4.50 -10.37 5.87
CA LEU A 90 -3.56 -9.27 5.66
C LEU A 90 -2.90 -9.38 4.27
N VAL A 91 -2.72 -8.22 3.63
CA VAL A 91 -1.94 -8.05 2.42
C VAL A 91 -0.76 -7.14 2.74
N CYS A 92 0.45 -7.65 2.54
CA CYS A 92 1.68 -6.88 2.69
C CYS A 92 2.18 -6.44 1.31
N PHE A 93 2.35 -5.13 1.11
CA PHE A 93 3.01 -4.55 -0.06
C PHE A 93 4.41 -4.09 0.32
N SER A 94 5.43 -4.63 -0.34
CA SER A 94 6.82 -4.26 -0.15
C SER A 94 7.56 -4.28 -1.49
N LYS A 95 8.80 -3.79 -1.50
CA LYS A 95 9.66 -3.85 -2.69
C LYS A 95 9.89 -5.29 -3.20
N PRO A 96 10.33 -6.26 -2.39
CA PRO A 96 10.60 -7.60 -2.89
C PRO A 96 9.36 -8.45 -3.10
N TYR A 97 8.24 -8.15 -2.43
CA TYR A 97 7.01 -8.93 -2.58
C TYR A 97 5.72 -8.15 -2.31
N MET A 98 4.64 -8.63 -2.90
CA MET A 98 3.27 -8.44 -2.42
C MET A 98 2.73 -9.82 -1.99
N ARG A 99 2.18 -9.95 -0.78
CA ARG A 99 1.71 -11.26 -0.28
C ARG A 99 0.38 -11.19 0.46
N ASP A 100 -0.49 -12.16 0.17
CA ASP A 100 -1.66 -12.57 0.96
C ASP A 100 -1.50 -14.06 1.29
N CYS A 101 -1.50 -14.42 2.58
CA CYS A 101 -1.24 -15.78 3.03
C CYS A 101 -2.26 -16.84 2.54
N LYS A 102 -3.45 -16.41 2.12
CA LYS A 102 -4.49 -17.30 1.57
C LYS A 102 -4.54 -17.28 0.05
N VAL A 103 -4.00 -16.25 -0.61
CA VAL A 103 -4.11 -16.12 -2.09
C VAL A 103 -2.79 -16.41 -2.79
N GLY A 104 -1.66 -15.98 -2.23
CA GLY A 104 -0.32 -16.18 -2.77
C GLY A 104 0.56 -14.92 -2.71
N GLU A 105 1.73 -15.04 -3.31
CA GLU A 105 2.76 -13.99 -3.35
C GLU A 105 3.10 -13.60 -4.80
N ILE A 106 3.33 -12.31 -5.03
CA ILE A 106 3.91 -11.77 -6.27
C ILE A 106 5.31 -11.24 -5.93
N HIS A 107 6.34 -11.73 -6.60
CA HIS A 107 7.71 -11.24 -6.44
C HIS A 107 7.95 -9.95 -7.22
N ASN A 108 8.75 -9.04 -6.65
CA ASN A 108 9.14 -7.76 -7.25
C ASN A 108 7.96 -7.00 -7.90
N PRO A 109 6.85 -6.75 -7.17
CA PRO A 109 5.65 -6.15 -7.74
C PRO A 109 5.92 -4.72 -8.23
N THR A 110 5.36 -4.36 -9.37
CA THR A 110 5.42 -3.00 -9.94
C THR A 110 4.18 -2.17 -9.61
N ILE A 111 3.51 -2.49 -8.51
CA ILE A 111 2.30 -1.78 -8.04
C ILE A 111 2.66 -0.33 -7.71
N ALA A 112 1.82 0.62 -8.13
CA ALA A 112 2.04 2.03 -7.84
C ALA A 112 1.96 2.28 -6.32
N LEU A 113 2.87 3.10 -5.78
CA LEU A 113 2.83 3.49 -4.37
C LEU A 113 1.50 4.18 -4.02
N ALA A 114 0.95 4.95 -4.96
CA ALA A 114 -0.35 5.58 -4.79
C ALA A 114 -1.47 4.56 -4.55
N GLU A 115 -1.49 3.44 -5.28
CA GLU A 115 -2.50 2.39 -5.13
C GLU A 115 -2.32 1.60 -3.83
N ALA A 116 -1.08 1.22 -3.50
CA ALA A 116 -0.79 0.54 -2.23
C ALA A 116 -1.18 1.38 -1.02
N VAL A 117 -0.88 2.69 -1.04
CA VAL A 117 -1.26 3.62 0.04
C VAL A 117 -2.77 3.89 0.05
N THR A 118 -3.43 3.98 -1.11
CA THR A 118 -4.91 4.04 -1.17
C THR A 118 -5.54 2.81 -0.53
N ALA A 119 -5.07 1.61 -0.85
CA ALA A 119 -5.59 0.37 -0.26
C ALA A 119 -5.38 0.33 1.25
N SER A 120 -4.18 0.70 1.71
CA SER A 120 -3.84 0.74 3.14
C SER A 120 -4.66 1.74 3.94
N SER A 121 -5.10 2.85 3.33
CA SER A 121 -5.86 3.93 3.96
C SER A 121 -7.36 3.90 3.69
N ALA A 122 -7.86 2.83 3.05
CA ALA A 122 -9.25 2.68 2.61
C ALA A 122 -10.18 2.37 3.81
N PHE A 123 -10.34 3.33 4.72
CA PHE A 123 -11.15 3.16 5.92
C PHE A 123 -12.66 3.26 5.60
N PRO A 124 -13.49 2.31 6.08
CA PRO A 124 -14.94 2.34 5.86
C PRO A 124 -15.67 3.53 6.52
N PRO A 125 -16.87 3.90 6.07
CA PRO A 125 -17.61 3.35 4.92
C PRO A 125 -17.35 4.12 3.61
N PHE A 126 -16.62 5.24 3.66
CA PHE A 126 -16.56 6.19 2.54
C PHE A 126 -15.35 5.99 1.63
N LEU A 127 -14.21 5.55 2.16
CA LEU A 127 -12.98 5.37 1.38
C LEU A 127 -12.75 3.91 0.95
N SER A 128 -13.58 3.01 1.46
CA SER A 128 -13.55 1.57 1.22
C SER A 128 -14.66 1.14 0.25
N PRO A 129 -14.47 0.07 -0.55
CA PRO A 129 -13.22 -0.64 -0.75
C PRO A 129 -12.32 0.02 -1.80
N ALA A 130 -11.04 -0.32 -1.77
CA ALA A 130 -10.09 -0.09 -2.84
C ALA A 130 -9.96 -1.32 -3.74
N PHE A 131 -9.64 -1.11 -5.01
CA PHE A 131 -9.50 -2.19 -5.99
C PHE A 131 -8.11 -2.13 -6.62
N ILE A 132 -7.44 -3.29 -6.71
CA ILE A 132 -6.18 -3.44 -7.46
C ILE A 132 -6.36 -4.59 -8.45
N ASP A 133 -6.18 -4.29 -9.73
CA ASP A 133 -6.14 -5.29 -10.80
C ASP A 133 -4.75 -5.93 -10.87
N LEU A 134 -4.72 -7.26 -10.94
CA LEU A 134 -3.50 -8.05 -10.89
C LEU A 134 -3.49 -9.07 -12.03
N ASN A 135 -2.30 -9.51 -12.42
CA ASN A 135 -2.14 -10.63 -13.33
C ASN A 135 -2.10 -11.94 -12.51
N PRO A 136 -3.06 -12.86 -12.68
CA PRO A 136 -3.05 -14.14 -11.97
C PRO A 136 -1.77 -14.96 -12.20
N GLU A 137 -1.14 -14.83 -13.37
CA GLU A 137 0.10 -15.52 -13.72
C GLU A 137 1.33 -14.95 -13.01
N ALA A 138 1.24 -13.75 -12.42
CA ALA A 138 2.34 -13.15 -11.65
C ALA A 138 2.48 -13.74 -10.25
N PHE A 139 1.49 -14.52 -9.79
CA PHE A 139 1.55 -15.18 -8.50
C PHE A 139 2.47 -16.40 -8.55
N SER A 140 3.31 -16.54 -7.53
CA SER A 140 4.08 -17.74 -7.28
C SER A 140 3.15 -18.97 -7.20
N PRO A 141 3.65 -20.17 -7.58
CA PRO A 141 2.90 -21.41 -7.45
C PRO A 141 2.37 -21.56 -6.03
N PRO A 142 1.11 -22.00 -5.86
CA PRO A 142 0.53 -22.03 -4.54
C PRO A 142 1.24 -23.05 -3.64
N VAL A 143 1.93 -22.57 -2.61
CA VAL A 143 2.45 -23.37 -1.49
C VAL A 143 1.67 -23.05 -0.21
N GLY A 144 0.69 -23.89 0.11
CA GLY A 144 -0.06 -23.80 1.37
C GLY A 144 -1.17 -22.75 1.40
N GLU A 145 -1.47 -22.10 0.27
CA GLU A 145 -2.55 -21.11 0.19
C GLU A 145 -3.91 -21.77 -0.13
N SER A 146 -4.93 -21.36 0.61
CA SER A 146 -6.28 -21.96 0.55
C SER A 146 -7.18 -21.38 -0.55
N LEU A 147 -6.83 -20.23 -1.11
CA LEU A 147 -7.63 -19.44 -2.07
C LEU A 147 -6.79 -19.02 -3.29
N ALA A 148 -6.09 -19.97 -3.92
CA ALA A 148 -5.21 -19.74 -5.07
C ALA A 148 -5.93 -19.60 -6.43
N ALA A 149 -7.27 -19.57 -6.48
CA ALA A 149 -8.02 -19.50 -7.73
C ALA A 149 -7.92 -18.12 -8.40
N ASP A 150 -7.96 -18.09 -9.74
CA ASP A 150 -7.88 -16.86 -10.55
C ASP A 150 -8.88 -15.77 -10.13
N SER A 151 -10.06 -16.16 -9.64
CA SER A 151 -11.08 -15.22 -9.13
C SER A 151 -10.60 -14.37 -7.96
N TYR A 152 -9.64 -14.87 -7.16
CA TYR A 152 -9.00 -14.14 -6.06
C TYR A 152 -7.71 -13.42 -6.49
N ARG A 153 -7.15 -13.78 -7.66
CA ARG A 153 -5.86 -13.29 -8.17
C ARG A 153 -5.96 -12.27 -9.31
N LYS A 154 -7.15 -12.08 -9.91
CA LYS A 154 -7.35 -11.11 -11.01
C LYS A 154 -7.62 -9.69 -10.51
N ARG A 155 -8.40 -9.56 -9.44
CA ARG A 155 -8.73 -8.28 -8.82
C ARG A 155 -8.86 -8.49 -7.33
N MET A 156 -8.05 -7.77 -6.55
CA MET A 156 -8.18 -7.75 -5.10
C MET A 156 -9.09 -6.61 -4.66
N VAL A 157 -9.97 -6.92 -3.70
CA VAL A 157 -10.83 -5.96 -3.00
C VAL A 157 -10.22 -5.72 -1.61
N LEU A 158 -9.75 -4.50 -1.37
CA LEU A 158 -8.92 -4.15 -0.22
C LEU A 158 -9.62 -3.10 0.66
N THR A 159 -9.35 -3.16 1.96
CA THR A 159 -9.76 -2.16 2.95
C THR A 159 -8.58 -1.85 3.88
N ASP A 160 -8.70 -0.79 4.66
CA ASP A 160 -7.70 -0.38 5.65
C ASP A 160 -7.24 -1.53 6.56
N GLY A 161 -5.91 -1.63 6.76
CA GLY A 161 -5.27 -2.68 7.53
C GLY A 161 -5.59 -2.65 9.03
N GLY A 162 -6.08 -1.52 9.56
CA GLY A 162 -6.54 -1.37 10.94
C GLY A 162 -7.83 -2.13 11.27
N ILE A 163 -8.44 -2.81 10.29
CA ILE A 163 -9.54 -3.76 10.53
C ILE A 163 -9.02 -5.15 10.91
N SER A 164 -7.82 -5.54 10.43
CA SER A 164 -7.20 -6.83 10.75
C SER A 164 -6.01 -6.75 11.71
N ASP A 165 -5.22 -5.66 11.66
CA ASP A 165 -4.01 -5.51 12.47
C ASP A 165 -3.69 -4.03 12.73
N GLN A 166 -4.23 -3.47 13.82
CA GLN A 166 -3.96 -2.09 14.25
C GLN A 166 -2.52 -1.86 14.77
N LEU A 167 -1.70 -2.91 14.90
CA LEU A 167 -0.36 -2.82 15.50
C LEU A 167 0.78 -3.32 14.60
N GLY A 168 0.49 -3.86 13.42
CA GLY A 168 1.49 -4.46 12.53
C GLY A 168 2.16 -5.72 13.13
N LEU A 169 1.50 -6.37 14.11
CA LEU A 169 2.08 -7.48 14.86
C LEU A 169 2.04 -8.81 14.09
N GLU A 170 1.06 -9.02 13.21
CA GLU A 170 1.02 -10.25 12.40
C GLU A 170 2.18 -10.30 11.39
N THR A 171 2.66 -9.13 10.96
CA THR A 171 3.83 -9.00 10.08
C THR A 171 5.11 -9.48 10.78
N VAL A 172 5.25 -9.18 12.08
CA VAL A 172 6.42 -9.58 12.90
C VAL A 172 6.34 -11.07 13.29
N GLU A 173 5.14 -11.61 13.52
CA GLU A 173 4.96 -13.05 13.79
C GLU A 173 5.15 -13.93 12.54
N ALA A 174 4.69 -13.50 11.36
CA ALA A 174 4.93 -14.25 10.12
C ALA A 174 6.43 -14.35 9.80
N PHE A 175 7.24 -13.33 10.15
CA PHE A 175 8.70 -13.40 10.07
C PHE A 175 9.30 -14.43 11.04
N ARG A 176 8.70 -14.62 12.22
CA ARG A 176 9.16 -15.62 13.21
C ARG A 176 8.79 -17.05 12.84
N TYR A 177 7.66 -17.28 12.18
CA TYR A 177 7.23 -18.61 11.76
C TYR A 177 7.73 -19.01 10.35
N GLY A 178 8.19 -18.06 9.53
CA GLY A 178 8.80 -18.32 8.22
C GLY A 178 10.32 -18.59 8.23
N ALA A 179 11.00 -18.38 9.36
CA ALA A 179 12.44 -18.64 9.53
C ALA A 179 12.75 -20.02 10.13
N GLY A 180 11.79 -20.95 10.09
CA GLY A 180 11.90 -22.30 10.63
C GLY A 180 11.83 -23.38 9.57
N ILE A 181 12.82 -23.44 8.68
CA ILE A 181 13.48 -24.67 8.16
C ILE A 181 14.87 -24.30 7.65
#